data_AF-A0A364N9M4-F1
#
_entry.id   AF-A0A364N9M4-F1
#
_cell.length_a   1.000
_cell.length_b   1.000
_cell.length_c   1.000
_cell.angle_alpha   90.00
_cell.angle_beta   90.00
_cell.angle_gamma   90.00
#
_symmetry.space_group_name_H-M   'P 1'
#
loop_
_entity.id
_entity.type
_entity.pdbx_description
1 polymer ?
#
loop_
_entity_poly.entity_id
_entity_poly.type
_entity_poly.pdbx_seq_one_letter_code
_entity_poly.pdbx_strand_id
1 'polypeptide(L)'
;MNPPISDCHTPSEEASPLWGVQNGSNNETAHARVPKRQRSPEQVHENWKKRRQDGAAESLKGCSLLATLREYGLLENIISCLCPGDLLALLLCSKSVHQTIVPQPGSLENLLGKLRCPGRGVKIRRQRHKKSAFFYAYECSEYVECGAIDGSAESRPCASCKITTCDECRVHCVYQSIFERPCDDDELPNFSGFVLLSPSEVPILSPHHLADDVALPHWQGPSPGGTAPYHDQGFIDVPFEEESFGPPECVEDFLDLDLGKHTFAGPVASNVAQPSPVLRSLHHTTERRKRWFCDDHVPSTILKQREGSSVSDCRCSLRSRFLDRWLCLRCYEDEETTLCQAYTDHATQCRCGSVRGHEMCLWCGGEIPQLVIGGGPQADPNPTQLPEGAHHEL
;
A
#
# COMPACT_ATOMS: atom_id res chain seq x y z
N MET A 1 -29.90 -38.17 1.52
CA MET A 1 -30.27 -38.47 2.91
C MET A 1 -29.97 -37.23 3.72
N ASN A 2 -31.01 -36.48 4.08
CA ASN A 2 -30.88 -35.22 4.83
C ASN A 2 -30.97 -35.52 6.32
N PRO A 3 -30.11 -34.91 7.17
CA PRO A 3 -30.39 -34.82 8.60
C PRO A 3 -31.27 -33.59 8.90
N PRO A 4 -32.00 -33.61 10.04
CA PRO A 4 -33.13 -32.73 10.29
C PRO A 4 -32.77 -31.40 10.96
N ILE A 5 -33.66 -30.45 10.72
CA ILE A 5 -33.82 -29.17 11.42
C ILE A 5 -34.19 -29.46 12.89
N SER A 6 -33.51 -28.81 13.83
CA SER A 6 -33.88 -28.80 15.25
C SER A 6 -34.08 -27.36 15.71
N ASP A 7 -35.26 -27.14 16.28
CA ASP A 7 -35.79 -25.86 16.74
C ASP A 7 -35.16 -25.34 18.03
N CYS A 8 -35.18 -24.00 18.07
CA CYS A 8 -35.25 -23.06 19.18
C CYS A 8 -35.51 -23.59 20.60
N HIS A 9 -34.65 -23.16 21.54
CA HIS A 9 -35.03 -22.90 22.92
C HIS A 9 -34.27 -21.68 23.49
N THR A 10 -35.00 -20.59 23.73
CA THR A 10 -34.69 -19.55 24.74
C THR A 10 -35.30 -19.96 26.07
N PRO A 11 -34.60 -19.68 27.20
CA PRO A 11 -35.20 -18.84 28.25
C PRO A 11 -34.19 -17.86 28.90
N SER A 12 -34.60 -16.60 29.10
CA SER A 12 -34.92 -15.97 30.41
C SER A 12 -33.67 -15.57 31.21
N GLU A 13 -33.33 -14.28 31.26
CA GLU A 13 -33.72 -13.32 32.33
C GLU A 13 -33.37 -13.80 33.74
N GLU A 14 -32.19 -13.40 34.23
CA GLU A 14 -31.93 -13.25 35.68
C GLU A 14 -31.13 -11.98 36.00
N ALA A 15 -31.85 -11.04 36.61
CA ALA A 15 -31.50 -10.14 37.69
C ALA A 15 -30.02 -9.81 37.98
N SER A 16 -29.66 -8.55 37.74
CA SER A 16 -28.54 -7.86 38.40
C SER A 16 -28.82 -7.62 39.89
N PRO A 17 -27.87 -7.86 40.79
CA PRO A 17 -27.87 -7.24 42.11
C PRO A 17 -27.04 -5.95 42.10
N LEU A 18 -27.72 -4.86 42.47
CA LEU A 18 -27.13 -3.66 43.07
C LEU A 18 -26.26 -4.06 44.27
N TRP A 19 -24.98 -3.68 44.25
CA TRP A 19 -24.21 -3.41 45.46
C TRP A 19 -23.56 -2.04 45.33
N GLY A 20 -24.03 -1.12 46.16
CA GLY A 20 -23.30 0.08 46.49
C GLY A 20 -22.47 -0.12 47.74
N VAL A 21 -21.59 0.88 47.93
CA VAL A 21 -21.21 1.50 49.21
C VAL A 21 -19.79 1.19 49.73
N GLN A 22 -19.05 2.32 49.81
CA GLN A 22 -18.06 2.76 50.82
C GLN A 22 -16.55 2.67 50.53
N ASN A 23 -15.99 3.88 50.33
CA ASN A 23 -14.93 4.53 51.10
C ASN A 23 -13.65 3.75 51.43
N GLY A 24 -12.52 4.27 50.97
CA GLY A 24 -11.21 3.90 51.53
C GLY A 24 -10.03 4.68 50.96
N SER A 25 -9.65 5.75 51.68
CA SER A 25 -8.28 6.24 51.91
C SER A 25 -7.36 6.57 50.72
N ASN A 26 -7.11 7.89 50.57
CA ASN A 26 -5.80 8.54 50.65
C ASN A 26 -4.56 7.67 50.36
N ASN A 27 -3.90 7.96 49.25
CA ASN A 27 -2.45 8.10 49.24
C ASN A 27 -2.04 9.22 48.30
N GLU A 28 -1.66 10.35 48.91
CA GLU A 28 -0.90 11.43 48.28
C GLU A 28 0.49 10.89 47.90
N THR A 29 0.72 10.67 46.60
CA THR A 29 2.07 10.57 46.06
C THR A 29 2.43 11.89 45.41
N ALA A 30 3.42 12.55 46.02
CA ALA A 30 3.96 13.84 45.62
C ALA A 30 4.53 13.78 44.19
N HIS A 31 3.81 14.36 43.23
CA HIS A 31 4.35 14.65 41.92
C HIS A 31 5.45 15.73 42.02
N ALA A 32 6.67 15.33 41.67
CA ALA A 32 7.78 16.23 41.45
C ALA A 32 7.40 17.28 40.38
N ARG A 33 7.44 18.55 40.79
CA ARG A 33 7.19 19.71 39.92
C ARG A 33 8.30 19.82 38.87
N VAL A 34 8.00 19.38 37.65
CA VAL A 34 8.79 19.72 36.46
C VAL A 34 8.59 21.22 36.18
N PRO A 35 9.67 22.02 36.01
CA PRO A 35 9.53 23.44 35.75
C PRO A 35 8.88 23.70 34.39
N LYS A 36 7.68 24.31 34.43
CA LYS A 36 6.99 24.87 33.28
C LYS A 36 7.90 25.89 32.59
N ARG A 37 8.37 25.55 31.40
CA ARG A 37 9.08 26.47 30.50
C ARG A 37 8.08 27.53 30.03
N GLN A 38 8.17 28.74 30.61
CA GLN A 38 7.51 29.94 30.11
C GLN A 38 7.90 30.15 28.63
N ARG A 39 6.92 30.07 27.73
CA ARG A 39 7.03 30.67 26.40
C ARG A 39 6.47 32.08 26.49
N SER A 40 7.34 33.06 26.25
CA SER A 40 7.01 34.47 26.09
C SER A 40 6.04 34.66 24.91
N PRO A 41 5.00 35.49 25.04
CA PRO A 41 4.15 35.89 23.92
C PRO A 41 4.69 37.20 23.35
N GLU A 42 5.62 37.14 22.39
CA GLU A 42 6.09 38.34 21.69
C GLU A 42 6.15 38.12 20.16
N GLN A 43 5.24 38.83 19.49
CA GLN A 43 5.47 39.58 18.25
C GLN A 43 6.06 38.83 17.04
N VAL A 44 5.21 38.06 16.34
CA VAL A 44 5.40 37.79 14.89
C VAL A 44 4.07 37.99 14.14
N HIS A 45 3.48 39.16 14.31
CA HIS A 45 2.45 39.69 13.44
C HIS A 45 2.76 41.17 13.34
N GLU A 46 3.38 41.64 12.25
CA GLU A 46 3.36 43.05 11.79
C GLU A 46 4.24 43.33 10.54
N ASN A 47 5.03 42.38 9.99
CA ASN A 47 5.94 42.70 8.87
C ASN A 47 5.54 42.22 7.46
N TRP A 48 4.25 41.98 7.19
CA TRP A 48 3.77 41.60 5.84
C TRP A 48 2.86 42.64 5.17
N LYS A 49 3.00 43.92 5.53
CA LYS A 49 2.29 45.05 4.89
C LYS A 49 3.22 46.21 4.52
N LYS A 50 4.27 45.97 3.73
CA LYS A 50 4.93 47.05 2.97
C LYS A 50 5.88 46.52 1.88
N ARG A 51 5.34 46.32 0.68
CA ARG A 51 5.96 46.65 -0.63
C ARG A 51 5.20 45.95 -1.75
N ARG A 52 4.33 46.71 -2.42
CA ARG A 52 4.05 46.72 -3.86
C ARG A 52 2.92 47.72 -4.11
N GLN A 53 3.25 48.99 -3.91
CA GLN A 53 2.68 50.06 -4.71
C GLN A 53 3.78 50.43 -5.72
N ASP A 54 3.36 50.77 -6.93
CA ASP A 54 4.18 51.14 -8.09
C ASP A 54 4.54 49.98 -9.03
N GLY A 55 3.49 49.34 -9.55
CA GLY A 55 3.48 48.67 -10.84
C GLY A 55 2.28 49.18 -11.63
N ALA A 56 2.54 49.92 -12.71
CA ALA A 56 1.53 50.51 -13.58
C ALA A 56 0.46 49.50 -13.99
N ALA A 57 -0.78 49.98 -14.07
CA ALA A 57 -1.98 49.23 -14.40
C ALA A 57 -1.92 48.67 -15.85
N GLU A 58 -1.20 47.58 -16.05
CA GLU A 58 -1.60 46.62 -17.06
C GLU A 58 -2.84 45.92 -16.52
N SER A 59 -3.98 46.26 -17.13
CA SER A 59 -5.23 45.53 -17.03
C SER A 59 -4.97 44.06 -17.36
N LEU A 60 -4.60 43.28 -16.34
CA LEU A 60 -4.72 41.84 -16.34
C LEU A 60 -6.18 41.58 -16.67
N LYS A 61 -6.47 41.27 -17.94
CA LYS A 61 -7.77 40.74 -18.37
C LYS A 61 -8.07 39.58 -17.43
N GLY A 62 -8.95 39.83 -16.46
CA GLY A 62 -9.36 38.82 -15.50
C GLY A 62 -9.83 37.61 -16.28
N CYS A 63 -9.31 36.43 -15.93
CA CYS A 63 -9.73 35.18 -16.53
C CYS A 63 -11.27 35.14 -16.53
N SER A 64 -11.91 35.11 -17.70
CA SER A 64 -13.37 35.22 -17.77
C SER A 64 -14.03 34.06 -17.03
N LEU A 65 -13.36 32.90 -16.93
CA LEU A 65 -13.80 31.79 -16.09
C LEU A 65 -13.85 32.19 -14.61
N LEU A 66 -12.84 32.88 -14.07
CA LEU A 66 -12.87 33.35 -12.68
C LEU A 66 -13.89 34.47 -12.46
N ALA A 67 -14.19 35.29 -13.47
CA ALA A 67 -15.26 36.29 -13.39
C ALA A 67 -16.65 35.65 -13.42
N THR A 68 -16.87 34.68 -14.32
CA THR A 68 -18.10 33.86 -14.37
C THR A 68 -18.25 33.06 -13.06
N LEU A 69 -17.21 32.35 -12.61
CA LEU A 69 -17.21 31.61 -11.35
C LEU A 69 -17.43 32.50 -10.11
N ARG A 70 -17.02 33.77 -10.13
CA ARG A 70 -17.28 34.73 -9.04
C ARG A 70 -18.74 35.16 -8.91
N GLU A 71 -19.48 35.30 -10.02
CA GLU A 71 -20.96 35.43 -9.96
C GLU A 71 -21.64 34.12 -9.51
N TYR A 72 -20.88 33.02 -9.54
CA TYR A 72 -21.29 31.66 -9.30
C TYR A 72 -20.63 31.06 -8.04
N GLY A 73 -20.28 31.84 -7.01
CA GLY A 73 -19.82 31.25 -5.73
C GLY A 73 -20.81 30.20 -5.17
N LEU A 74 -22.10 30.38 -5.44
CA LEU A 74 -23.14 29.37 -5.23
C LEU A 74 -22.97 28.12 -6.10
N LEU A 75 -22.63 28.25 -7.38
CA LEU A 75 -22.41 27.12 -8.27
C LEU A 75 -21.10 26.39 -7.96
N GLU A 76 -20.03 27.08 -7.56
CA GLU A 76 -18.82 26.42 -7.08
C GLU A 76 -19.13 25.59 -5.83
N ASN A 77 -19.91 26.14 -4.88
CA ASN A 77 -20.39 25.39 -3.72
C ASN A 77 -21.28 24.20 -4.14
N ILE A 78 -22.24 24.39 -5.04
CA ILE A 78 -23.10 23.31 -5.54
C ILE A 78 -22.26 22.22 -6.21
N ILE A 79 -21.31 22.60 -7.08
CA ILE A 79 -20.46 21.66 -7.80
C ILE A 79 -19.51 20.94 -6.84
N SER A 80 -18.97 21.61 -5.82
CA SER A 80 -18.10 20.97 -4.82
C SER A 80 -18.83 19.89 -4.01
N CYS A 81 -20.16 19.99 -3.91
CA CYS A 81 -21.02 18.97 -3.30
C CYS A 81 -21.37 17.81 -4.25
N LEU A 82 -21.09 17.93 -5.55
CA LEU A 82 -21.36 16.87 -6.52
C LEU A 82 -20.32 15.76 -6.43
N CYS A 83 -20.74 14.52 -6.66
CA CYS A 83 -19.80 13.45 -6.95
C CYS A 83 -19.32 13.57 -8.42
N PRO A 84 -18.17 12.97 -8.79
CA PRO A 84 -17.70 12.96 -10.18
C PRO A 84 -18.73 12.46 -11.21
N GLY A 85 -19.61 11.54 -10.83
CA GLY A 85 -20.71 11.06 -11.68
C GLY A 85 -21.77 12.14 -11.93
N ASP A 86 -22.15 12.89 -10.91
CA ASP A 86 -23.14 13.96 -11.02
C ASP A 86 -22.58 15.14 -11.80
N LEU A 87 -21.28 15.45 -11.64
CA LEU A 87 -20.61 16.45 -12.46
C LEU A 87 -20.63 16.04 -13.94
N LEU A 88 -20.35 14.77 -14.26
CA LEU A 88 -20.44 14.28 -15.63
C LEU A 88 -21.86 14.42 -16.17
N ALA A 89 -22.87 14.02 -15.40
CA ALA A 89 -24.27 14.20 -15.80
C ALA A 89 -24.60 15.68 -16.06
N LEU A 90 -24.15 16.59 -15.19
CA LEU A 90 -24.34 18.02 -15.36
C LEU A 90 -23.66 18.56 -16.63
N LEU A 91 -22.42 18.15 -16.90
CA LEU A 91 -21.68 18.52 -18.10
C LEU A 91 -22.39 18.02 -19.37
N LEU A 92 -22.96 16.82 -19.33
CA LEU A 92 -23.71 16.25 -20.45
C LEU A 92 -25.07 16.92 -20.67
N CYS A 93 -25.72 17.38 -19.59
CA CYS A 93 -27.04 18.01 -19.67
C CYS A 93 -27.01 19.53 -19.93
N SER A 94 -25.86 20.20 -19.74
CA SER A 94 -25.76 21.66 -19.87
C SER A 94 -24.61 22.10 -20.77
N LYS A 95 -24.97 22.59 -21.97
CA LYS A 95 -24.01 23.11 -22.95
C LYS A 95 -23.19 24.29 -22.40
N SER A 96 -23.81 25.18 -21.62
CA SER A 96 -23.12 26.34 -21.04
C SER A 96 -22.07 25.91 -20.01
N VAL A 97 -22.42 24.97 -19.13
CA VAL A 97 -21.49 24.40 -18.13
C VAL A 97 -20.35 23.66 -18.84
N HIS A 98 -20.66 22.85 -19.85
CA HIS A 98 -19.65 22.17 -20.68
C HIS A 98 -18.70 23.16 -21.34
N GLN A 99 -19.21 24.18 -22.04
CA GLN A 99 -18.39 25.18 -22.72
C GLN A 99 -17.55 26.04 -21.76
N THR A 100 -17.96 26.13 -20.50
CA THR A 100 -17.23 26.86 -19.47
C THR A 100 -16.08 26.02 -18.91
N ILE A 101 -16.29 24.72 -18.69
CA ILE A 101 -15.35 23.85 -17.97
C ILE A 101 -14.38 23.12 -18.92
N VAL A 102 -14.88 22.57 -20.03
CA VAL A 102 -14.12 21.61 -20.87
C VAL A 102 -13.09 22.27 -21.80
N PRO A 103 -13.37 23.39 -22.50
CA PRO A 103 -12.44 23.97 -23.46
C PRO A 103 -11.15 24.54 -22.85
N GLN A 104 -11.13 24.75 -21.53
CA GLN A 104 -9.99 25.33 -20.85
C GLN A 104 -9.05 24.23 -20.33
N PRO A 105 -7.78 24.20 -20.78
CA PRO A 105 -6.81 23.24 -20.30
C PRO A 105 -6.69 23.26 -18.76
N GLY A 106 -6.74 22.10 -18.12
CA GLY A 106 -6.63 21.95 -16.67
C GLY A 106 -7.88 22.33 -15.86
N SER A 107 -8.90 22.98 -16.44
CA SER A 107 -10.10 23.37 -15.69
C SER A 107 -10.90 22.17 -15.18
N LEU A 108 -11.03 21.11 -15.99
CA LEU A 108 -11.65 19.87 -15.56
C LEU A 108 -10.83 19.18 -14.44
N GLU A 109 -9.51 19.15 -14.55
CA GLU A 109 -8.63 18.53 -13.53
C GLU A 109 -8.73 19.26 -12.20
N ASN A 110 -8.67 20.59 -12.23
CA ASN A 110 -8.87 21.44 -11.05
C ASN A 110 -10.23 21.22 -10.42
N LEU A 111 -11.27 21.01 -11.23
CA LEU A 111 -12.61 20.73 -10.74
C LEU A 111 -12.72 19.34 -10.11
N LEU A 112 -12.21 18.30 -10.78
CA LEU A 112 -12.19 16.93 -10.28
C LEU A 112 -11.42 16.81 -8.95
N GLY A 113 -10.39 17.62 -8.77
CA GLY A 113 -9.61 17.71 -7.52
C GLY A 113 -10.30 18.50 -6.39
N LYS A 114 -11.44 19.14 -6.65
CA LYS A 114 -12.27 19.83 -5.65
C LYS A 114 -13.54 19.05 -5.27
N LEU A 115 -13.90 18.01 -6.02
CA LEU A 115 -15.07 17.20 -5.71
C LEU A 115 -14.82 16.34 -4.46
N ARG A 116 -15.90 15.84 -3.85
CA ARG A 116 -15.80 14.84 -2.79
C ARG A 116 -15.31 13.50 -3.35
N CYS A 117 -14.63 12.72 -2.51
CA CYS A 117 -14.23 11.37 -2.87
C CYS A 117 -15.47 10.50 -3.16
N PRO A 118 -15.52 9.78 -4.30
CA PRO A 118 -16.69 9.00 -4.69
C PRO A 118 -16.86 7.67 -3.90
N GLY A 119 -15.99 7.37 -2.94
CA GLY A 119 -16.06 6.12 -2.16
C GLY A 119 -15.76 4.84 -2.95
N ARG A 120 -15.14 4.96 -4.14
CA ARG A 120 -14.86 3.78 -5.00
C ARG A 120 -13.83 2.84 -4.39
N GLY A 121 -12.83 3.36 -3.68
CA GLY A 121 -11.80 2.51 -3.06
C GLY A 121 -12.38 1.57 -2.02
N VAL A 122 -13.25 2.07 -1.14
CA VAL A 122 -14.01 1.25 -0.18
C VAL A 122 -14.81 0.14 -0.86
N LYS A 123 -15.48 0.44 -1.98
CA LYS A 123 -16.22 -0.57 -2.75
C LYS A 123 -15.28 -1.66 -3.31
N ILE A 124 -14.12 -1.28 -3.82
CA ILE A 124 -13.10 -2.21 -4.34
C ILE A 124 -12.60 -3.10 -3.20
N ARG A 125 -12.27 -2.53 -2.03
CA ARG A 125 -11.83 -3.27 -0.84
C ARG A 125 -12.85 -4.34 -0.45
N ARG A 126 -14.12 -3.96 -0.28
CA ARG A 126 -15.22 -4.90 0.05
C ARG A 126 -15.40 -6.04 -0.96
N GLN A 127 -15.00 -5.84 -2.22
CA GLN A 127 -15.07 -6.87 -3.27
C GLN A 127 -13.83 -7.78 -3.30
N ARG A 128 -12.65 -7.23 -2.98
CA ARG A 128 -11.35 -7.91 -3.14
C ARG A 128 -10.89 -8.59 -1.86
N HIS A 129 -11.09 -7.94 -0.72
CA HIS A 129 -10.61 -8.37 0.57
C HIS A 129 -11.53 -9.43 1.16
N LYS A 130 -10.93 -10.51 1.64
CA LYS A 130 -11.62 -11.66 2.23
C LYS A 130 -11.26 -11.76 3.69
N LYS A 131 -12.29 -11.70 4.53
CA LYS A 131 -12.16 -11.89 5.97
C LYS A 131 -11.91 -13.36 6.26
N SER A 132 -10.94 -13.63 7.10
CA SER A 132 -10.56 -14.95 7.57
C SER A 132 -11.65 -15.57 8.45
N ALA A 133 -11.51 -16.86 8.76
CA ALA A 133 -12.37 -17.52 9.74
C ALA A 133 -12.28 -16.86 11.14
N PHE A 134 -11.10 -16.32 11.50
CA PHE A 134 -10.85 -15.69 12.79
C PHE A 134 -11.65 -14.39 12.98
N PHE A 135 -11.83 -13.61 11.91
CA PHE A 135 -12.70 -12.42 11.94
C PHE A 135 -14.09 -12.74 12.50
N TYR A 136 -14.67 -13.87 12.07
CA TYR A 136 -16.00 -14.28 12.50
C TYR A 136 -15.99 -14.97 13.87
N ALA A 137 -14.91 -15.70 14.18
CA ALA A 137 -14.79 -16.44 15.44
C ALA A 137 -14.63 -15.52 16.66
N TYR A 138 -13.99 -14.36 16.49
CA TYR A 138 -13.67 -13.42 17.57
C TYR A 138 -14.50 -12.14 17.54
N GLU A 139 -15.63 -12.14 16.82
CA GLU A 139 -16.55 -10.99 16.74
C GLU A 139 -15.86 -9.67 16.35
N CYS A 140 -14.86 -9.74 15.47
CA CYS A 140 -14.09 -8.59 15.06
C CYS A 140 -14.96 -7.53 14.37
N SER A 141 -14.60 -6.26 14.54
CA SER A 141 -15.26 -5.13 13.89
C SER A 141 -14.44 -4.66 12.68
N GLU A 142 -15.13 -4.39 11.56
CA GLU A 142 -14.52 -3.85 10.34
C GLU A 142 -14.87 -2.36 10.17
N TYR A 143 -13.86 -1.56 9.85
CA TYR A 143 -13.95 -0.11 9.69
C TYR A 143 -13.48 0.29 8.29
N VAL A 144 -14.29 -0.03 7.28
CA VAL A 144 -14.02 0.34 5.88
C VAL A 144 -15.08 1.34 5.42
N GLU A 145 -14.80 2.62 5.66
CA GLU A 145 -15.69 3.73 5.32
C GLU A 145 -14.95 4.81 4.51
N CYS A 146 -15.69 5.53 3.68
CA CYS A 146 -15.08 6.60 2.90
C CYS A 146 -15.00 7.84 3.77
N GLY A 147 -13.80 8.31 4.09
CA GLY A 147 -13.62 9.52 4.92
C GLY A 147 -14.11 10.83 4.28
N ALA A 148 -14.68 10.78 3.06
CA ALA A 148 -15.47 11.90 2.56
C ALA A 148 -16.84 12.02 3.24
N ILE A 149 -17.35 10.99 3.92
CA ILE A 149 -18.67 10.99 4.57
C ILE A 149 -18.69 11.96 5.75
N ASP A 150 -17.70 11.85 6.62
CA ASP A 150 -17.50 12.68 7.82
C ASP A 150 -16.57 13.89 7.56
N GLY A 151 -15.78 13.84 6.48
CA GLY A 151 -14.84 14.89 6.12
C GLY A 151 -13.61 14.97 7.03
N SER A 152 -13.36 13.92 7.82
CA SER A 152 -12.23 13.85 8.75
C SER A 152 -10.94 13.40 8.07
N ALA A 153 -11.06 12.55 7.04
CA ALA A 153 -9.89 11.98 6.38
C ALA A 153 -9.25 12.97 5.40
N GLU A 154 -7.92 12.93 5.34
CA GLU A 154 -7.17 13.65 4.35
C GLU A 154 -7.63 13.24 2.93
N SER A 155 -7.78 14.22 2.04
CA SER A 155 -8.18 14.02 0.66
C SER A 155 -7.29 14.80 -0.29
N ARG A 156 -6.78 14.13 -1.33
CA ARG A 156 -6.00 14.76 -2.40
C ARG A 156 -6.42 14.25 -3.79
N PRO A 157 -6.18 15.00 -4.87
CA PRO A 157 -6.41 14.51 -6.23
C PRO A 157 -5.53 13.30 -6.55
N CYS A 158 -6.11 12.26 -7.15
CA CYS A 158 -5.35 11.09 -7.61
C CYS A 158 -4.28 11.50 -8.63
N ALA A 159 -3.03 11.04 -8.48
CA ALA A 159 -1.97 11.43 -9.43
C ALA A 159 -2.27 11.05 -10.88
N SER A 160 -3.00 9.95 -11.11
CA SER A 160 -3.36 9.46 -12.44
C SER A 160 -4.64 10.13 -12.97
N CYS A 161 -5.80 9.87 -12.36
CA CYS A 161 -7.09 10.34 -12.91
C CYS A 161 -7.55 11.71 -12.39
N LYS A 162 -6.79 12.37 -11.50
CA LYS A 162 -7.09 13.68 -10.90
C LYS A 162 -8.37 13.77 -10.06
N ILE A 163 -9.13 12.69 -9.92
CA ILE A 163 -10.31 12.62 -9.04
C ILE A 163 -9.85 12.70 -7.57
N THR A 164 -10.47 13.57 -6.78
CA THR A 164 -10.25 13.62 -5.33
C THR A 164 -10.47 12.26 -4.69
N THR A 165 -9.50 11.82 -3.92
CA THR A 165 -9.49 10.53 -3.26
C THR A 165 -9.13 10.75 -1.79
N CYS A 166 -9.97 10.28 -0.87
CA CYS A 166 -9.64 10.28 0.56
C CYS A 166 -8.62 9.17 0.87
N ASP A 167 -7.95 9.26 2.02
CA ASP A 167 -6.96 8.28 2.47
C ASP A 167 -7.54 6.85 2.44
N GLU A 168 -8.76 6.64 2.97
CA GLU A 168 -9.44 5.33 2.93
C GLU A 168 -9.68 4.74 1.52
N CYS A 169 -9.71 5.60 0.49
CA CYS A 169 -9.95 5.21 -0.89
C CYS A 169 -8.69 5.17 -1.78
N ARG A 170 -7.51 5.54 -1.24
CA ARG A 170 -6.24 5.41 -1.95
C ARG A 170 -5.60 4.04 -1.69
N VAL A 171 -4.57 3.73 -2.47
CA VAL A 171 -3.75 2.53 -2.24
C VAL A 171 -2.87 2.73 -1.00
N HIS A 172 -2.83 1.71 -0.16
CA HIS A 172 -1.91 1.60 0.98
C HIS A 172 -1.08 0.33 0.79
N CYS A 173 0.15 0.32 1.29
CA CYS A 173 0.97 -0.88 1.34
C CYS A 173 0.40 -1.86 2.38
N VAL A 174 0.00 -1.34 3.53
CA VAL A 174 -0.71 -2.09 4.58
C VAL A 174 -1.96 -1.30 4.99
N TYR A 175 -3.13 -1.89 4.73
CA TYR A 175 -4.41 -1.31 5.08
C TYR A 175 -5.00 -2.03 6.28
N GLN A 176 -4.80 -1.47 7.47
CA GLN A 176 -5.46 -1.89 8.70
C GLN A 176 -6.93 -1.47 8.68
N SER A 177 -7.85 -2.42 8.81
CA SER A 177 -9.29 -2.12 8.80
C SER A 177 -10.13 -2.99 9.72
N ILE A 178 -9.50 -3.92 10.43
CA ILE A 178 -10.16 -4.85 11.34
C ILE A 178 -9.56 -4.66 12.72
N PHE A 179 -10.43 -4.66 13.72
CA PHE A 179 -10.07 -4.50 15.12
C PHE A 179 -10.86 -5.51 15.96
N GLU A 180 -10.15 -6.16 16.86
CA GLU A 180 -10.69 -7.01 17.91
C GLU A 180 -10.50 -6.30 19.25
N ARG A 181 -11.57 -6.22 20.03
CA ARG A 181 -11.49 -5.65 21.38
C ARG A 181 -10.81 -6.67 22.31
N PRO A 182 -9.89 -6.23 23.19
CA PRO A 182 -9.34 -7.09 24.24
C PRO A 182 -10.46 -7.76 25.06
N CYS A 183 -10.28 -9.01 25.44
CA CYS A 183 -11.21 -9.69 26.34
C CYS A 183 -11.01 -9.19 27.78
N ASP A 184 -9.76 -9.01 28.17
CA ASP A 184 -9.33 -8.58 29.50
C ASP A 184 -8.58 -7.23 29.45
N ASP A 185 -8.54 -6.52 30.59
CA ASP A 185 -7.93 -5.18 30.69
C ASP A 185 -6.40 -5.17 30.53
N ASP A 186 -5.74 -6.32 30.73
CA ASP A 186 -4.30 -6.51 30.58
C ASP A 186 -3.90 -7.03 29.19
N GLU A 187 -4.87 -7.32 28.33
CA GLU A 187 -4.65 -7.72 26.94
C GLU A 187 -4.52 -6.51 26.00
N LEU A 188 -3.68 -6.66 24.97
CA LEU A 188 -3.58 -5.67 23.89
C LEU A 188 -4.67 -5.92 22.84
N PRO A 189 -5.18 -4.86 22.18
CA PRO A 189 -6.12 -5.02 21.09
C PRO A 189 -5.45 -5.68 19.88
N ASN A 190 -6.12 -6.64 19.26
CA ASN A 190 -5.64 -7.21 18.00
C ASN A 190 -6.11 -6.36 16.82
N PHE A 191 -5.23 -6.20 15.85
CA PHE A 191 -5.52 -5.53 14.60
C PHE A 191 -5.20 -6.46 13.44
N SER A 192 -5.99 -6.35 12.37
CA SER A 192 -5.71 -7.03 11.12
C SER A 192 -6.15 -6.18 9.93
N GLY A 193 -5.76 -6.63 8.75
CA GLY A 193 -5.99 -5.89 7.54
C GLY A 193 -5.44 -6.60 6.31
N PHE A 194 -5.01 -5.83 5.33
CA PHE A 194 -4.64 -6.33 4.02
C PHE A 194 -3.39 -5.66 3.48
N VAL A 195 -2.51 -6.44 2.87
CA VAL A 195 -1.35 -5.92 2.12
C VAL A 195 -1.80 -5.54 0.72
N LEU A 196 -1.72 -4.26 0.35
CA LEU A 196 -2.17 -3.72 -0.93
C LEU A 196 -3.65 -4.13 -1.23
N LEU A 197 -3.90 -4.76 -2.39
CA LEU A 197 -5.18 -5.40 -2.73
C LEU A 197 -5.10 -6.93 -2.69
N SER A 198 -4.16 -7.50 -1.95
CA SER A 198 -4.14 -8.94 -1.66
C SER A 198 -5.44 -9.34 -0.97
N PRO A 199 -6.10 -10.45 -1.37
CA PRO A 199 -7.37 -10.85 -0.78
C PRO A 199 -7.24 -11.37 0.65
N SER A 200 -6.08 -11.94 1.02
CA SER A 200 -5.86 -12.59 2.31
C SER A 200 -5.70 -11.56 3.44
N GLU A 201 -6.44 -11.78 4.53
CA GLU A 201 -6.30 -11.04 5.77
C GLU A 201 -4.98 -11.37 6.47
N VAL A 202 -4.30 -10.34 6.96
CA VAL A 202 -3.04 -10.45 7.71
C VAL A 202 -3.18 -9.82 9.10
N PRO A 203 -2.61 -10.43 10.15
CA PRO A 203 -2.44 -9.77 11.43
C PRO A 203 -1.51 -8.57 11.29
N ILE A 204 -1.82 -7.49 12.02
CA ILE A 204 -1.02 -6.28 12.10
C ILE A 204 -0.73 -6.01 13.58
N LEU A 205 0.50 -6.24 13.97
CA LEU A 205 0.94 -6.09 15.36
C LEU A 205 1.34 -4.63 15.60
N SER A 206 0.81 -4.04 16.66
CA SER A 206 1.32 -2.76 17.18
C SER A 206 2.73 -2.96 17.79
N PRO A 207 3.55 -1.90 17.91
CA PRO A 207 4.86 -2.02 18.56
C PRO A 207 4.84 -2.66 19.96
N HIS A 208 3.77 -2.43 20.72
CA HIS A 208 3.61 -2.99 22.07
C HIS A 208 3.49 -4.52 22.09
N HIS A 209 3.02 -5.15 21.01
CA HIS A 209 2.97 -6.61 20.92
C HIS A 209 4.36 -7.26 20.85
N LEU A 210 5.36 -6.52 20.35
CA LEU A 210 6.74 -7.00 20.22
C LEU A 210 7.65 -6.51 21.36
N ALA A 211 7.05 -5.99 22.44
CA ALA A 211 7.75 -5.39 23.57
C ALA A 211 8.70 -4.24 23.17
N ASP A 212 8.41 -3.57 22.06
CA ASP A 212 9.21 -2.47 21.54
C ASP A 212 8.71 -1.14 22.14
N ASP A 213 9.59 -0.49 22.90
CA ASP A 213 9.49 0.85 23.50
C ASP A 213 8.17 1.23 24.23
N VAL A 214 8.22 1.20 25.57
CA VAL A 214 7.12 1.61 26.48
C VAL A 214 6.74 3.11 26.33
N ALA A 215 7.53 3.91 25.62
CA ALA A 215 7.28 5.35 25.48
C ALA A 215 6.20 5.71 24.43
N LEU A 216 5.87 4.81 23.50
CA LEU A 216 4.89 5.10 22.46
C LEU A 216 3.44 4.96 22.96
N PRO A 217 2.50 5.84 22.55
CA PRO A 217 1.09 5.67 22.86
C PRO A 217 0.56 4.34 22.33
N HIS A 218 -0.21 3.62 23.15
CA HIS A 218 -0.90 2.40 22.71
C HIS A 218 -1.82 2.69 21.53
N TRP A 219 -1.83 1.77 20.58
CA TRP A 219 -2.83 1.77 19.53
C TRP A 219 -4.21 1.59 20.15
N GLN A 220 -5.06 2.56 19.91
CA GLN A 220 -6.45 2.55 20.38
C GLN A 220 -7.38 2.09 19.26
N GLY A 221 -8.50 1.50 19.64
CA GLY A 221 -9.57 1.20 18.69
C GLY A 221 -10.08 2.45 17.97
N PRO A 222 -10.64 2.29 16.77
CA PRO A 222 -11.23 3.39 16.01
C PRO A 222 -12.40 3.99 16.79
N SER A 223 -12.20 5.25 17.22
CA SER A 223 -13.20 6.08 17.88
C SER A 223 -13.40 7.34 17.05
N PRO A 224 -14.60 7.96 17.07
CA PRO A 224 -14.85 9.20 16.34
C PRO A 224 -13.84 10.28 16.75
N GLY A 225 -13.03 10.75 15.79
CA GLY A 225 -11.97 11.74 16.02
C GLY A 225 -10.65 11.18 16.56
N GLY A 226 -10.49 9.85 16.61
CA GLY A 226 -9.24 9.18 16.96
C GLY A 226 -8.20 9.21 15.83
N THR A 227 -6.98 8.80 16.17
CA THR A 227 -5.84 8.68 15.25
C THR A 227 -5.84 7.40 14.40
N ALA A 228 -6.77 6.49 14.65
CA ALA A 228 -6.97 5.27 13.86
C ALA A 228 -7.82 5.58 12.61
N PRO A 229 -7.66 4.81 11.52
CA PRO A 229 -6.84 3.59 11.37
C PRO A 229 -5.33 3.84 11.22
N TYR A 230 -4.51 2.85 11.61
CA TYR A 230 -3.03 2.91 11.57
C TYR A 230 -2.46 2.34 10.26
N HIS A 231 -2.92 2.86 9.13
CA HIS A 231 -2.41 2.40 7.84
C HIS A 231 -0.90 2.59 7.71
N ASP A 232 -0.25 1.68 6.99
CA ASP A 232 1.17 1.70 6.67
C ASP A 232 2.09 1.81 7.92
N GLN A 233 1.67 1.26 9.05
CA GLN A 233 2.39 1.27 10.33
C GLN A 233 2.39 -0.11 11.00
N GLY A 234 3.24 -0.28 12.01
CA GLY A 234 3.33 -1.50 12.83
C GLY A 234 4.14 -2.60 12.17
N PHE A 235 3.77 -3.84 12.45
CA PHE A 235 4.41 -5.04 11.93
C PHE A 235 3.36 -5.93 11.29
N ILE A 236 3.64 -6.47 10.11
CA ILE A 236 2.76 -7.46 9.47
C ILE A 236 3.23 -8.86 9.84
N ASP A 237 2.28 -9.74 10.11
CA ASP A 237 2.55 -11.16 10.39
C ASP A 237 2.05 -12.05 9.24
N VAL A 238 2.21 -13.36 9.38
CA VAL A 238 1.77 -14.38 8.45
C VAL A 238 0.25 -14.28 8.23
N PRO A 239 -0.25 -14.29 6.98
CA PRO A 239 -1.68 -14.31 6.71
C PRO A 239 -2.39 -15.44 7.45
N PHE A 240 -3.59 -15.19 7.98
CA PHE A 240 -4.29 -16.14 8.86
C PHE A 240 -4.56 -17.52 8.23
N GLU A 241 -4.73 -17.57 6.92
CA GLU A 241 -5.03 -18.81 6.17
C GLU A 241 -3.75 -19.51 5.66
N GLU A 242 -2.58 -18.97 5.97
CA GLU A 242 -1.31 -19.51 5.51
C GLU A 242 -0.78 -20.57 6.46
N GLU A 243 -0.42 -21.74 5.93
CA GLU A 243 0.10 -22.87 6.73
C GLU A 243 1.60 -22.73 7.06
N SER A 244 2.31 -21.86 6.34
CA SER A 244 3.75 -21.67 6.48
C SER A 244 4.08 -20.62 7.54
N PHE A 245 5.25 -20.78 8.17
CA PHE A 245 5.72 -19.86 9.22
C PHE A 245 6.66 -18.79 8.65
N GLY A 246 6.62 -17.59 9.23
CA GLY A 246 7.58 -16.51 9.05
C GLY A 246 7.55 -15.57 10.25
N PRO A 247 8.66 -14.90 10.59
CA PRO A 247 8.65 -13.88 11.64
C PRO A 247 7.88 -12.63 11.17
N PRO A 248 7.28 -11.84 12.10
CA PRO A 248 6.69 -10.55 11.78
C PRO A 248 7.70 -9.58 11.17
N GLU A 249 7.25 -8.73 10.25
CA GLU A 249 8.08 -7.80 9.50
C GLU A 249 7.65 -6.35 9.75
N CYS A 250 8.60 -5.48 10.09
CA CYS A 250 8.35 -4.06 10.34
C CYS A 250 7.94 -3.35 9.04
N VAL A 251 6.82 -2.62 9.07
CA VAL A 251 6.32 -1.93 7.89
C VAL A 251 7.28 -0.83 7.42
N GLU A 252 7.83 -0.07 8.36
CA GLU A 252 8.74 1.04 8.04
C GLU A 252 10.01 0.55 7.31
N ASP A 253 10.54 -0.61 7.70
CA ASP A 253 11.77 -1.18 7.11
C ASP A 253 11.63 -1.47 5.62
N PHE A 254 10.44 -1.89 5.16
CA PHE A 254 10.21 -2.17 3.75
C PHE A 254 9.64 -1.01 2.94
N LEU A 255 9.01 -0.02 3.58
CA LEU A 255 8.44 1.12 2.85
C LEU A 255 9.50 1.91 2.09
N ASP A 256 10.68 2.07 2.70
CA ASP A 256 11.80 2.82 2.14
C ASP A 256 12.90 1.95 1.52
N LEU A 257 12.67 0.64 1.43
CA LEU A 257 13.57 -0.28 0.76
C LEU A 257 13.79 0.15 -0.69
N ASP A 258 15.07 0.29 -1.10
CA ASP A 258 15.45 0.56 -2.49
C ASP A 258 15.14 -0.67 -3.34
N LEU A 259 13.96 -0.66 -3.97
CA LEU A 259 13.44 -1.71 -4.84
C LEU A 259 14.32 -1.91 -6.08
N GLY A 260 15.20 -0.96 -6.41
CA GLY A 260 16.11 -1.15 -7.53
C GLY A 260 17.34 -1.97 -7.24
N LYS A 261 17.70 -2.10 -5.96
CA LYS A 261 18.86 -2.87 -5.50
C LYS A 261 18.48 -4.10 -4.69
N HIS A 262 17.30 -4.10 -4.08
CA HIS A 262 16.87 -5.13 -3.15
C HIS A 262 15.57 -5.78 -3.61
N THR A 263 15.38 -7.03 -3.22
CA THR A 263 14.14 -7.78 -3.41
C THR A 263 13.63 -8.28 -2.05
N PHE A 264 12.32 -8.47 -1.94
CA PHE A 264 11.69 -9.07 -0.77
C PHE A 264 11.96 -10.57 -0.62
N ALA A 265 12.60 -11.20 -1.61
CA ALA A 265 13.13 -12.56 -1.50
C ALA A 265 14.52 -12.57 -0.85
N GLY A 266 14.80 -11.69 0.11
CA GLY A 266 16.10 -11.61 0.80
C GLY A 266 16.51 -12.92 1.47
N PRO A 267 17.78 -13.05 1.91
CA PRO A 267 18.25 -14.25 2.59
C PRO A 267 17.52 -14.42 3.92
N VAL A 268 16.49 -15.26 3.93
CA VAL A 268 15.80 -15.67 5.16
C VAL A 268 16.49 -16.92 5.70
N ALA A 269 16.32 -17.19 7.00
CA ALA A 269 16.75 -18.44 7.60
C ALA A 269 16.23 -19.64 6.77
N SER A 270 17.03 -20.71 6.67
CA SER A 270 16.77 -21.85 5.78
C SER A 270 15.47 -22.62 6.06
N ASN A 271 14.81 -22.32 7.19
CA ASN A 271 13.54 -22.88 7.61
C ASN A 271 12.31 -22.04 7.22
N VAL A 272 12.51 -20.89 6.56
CA VAL A 272 11.41 -20.01 6.11
C VAL A 272 11.31 -20.09 4.58
N ALA A 273 10.07 -20.18 4.07
CA ALA A 273 9.83 -20.18 2.62
C ALA A 273 10.35 -18.89 1.97
N GLN A 274 10.75 -18.96 0.69
CA GLN A 274 11.26 -17.81 -0.06
C GLN A 274 10.33 -17.48 -1.25
N PRO A 275 9.78 -16.26 -1.33
CA PRO A 275 9.81 -15.19 -0.32
C PRO A 275 9.08 -15.59 0.98
N SER A 276 9.40 -14.91 2.08
CA SER A 276 8.69 -15.10 3.37
C SER A 276 7.18 -15.01 3.16
N PRO A 277 6.36 -15.88 3.79
CA PRO A 277 4.90 -15.80 3.68
C PRO A 277 4.35 -14.41 4.01
N VAL A 278 4.97 -13.72 4.97
CA VAL A 278 4.63 -12.35 5.39
C VAL A 278 4.79 -11.35 4.25
N LEU A 279 5.89 -11.44 3.49
CA LEU A 279 6.24 -10.49 2.43
C LEU A 279 5.80 -10.94 1.04
N ARG A 280 5.19 -12.12 0.90
CA ARG A 280 4.90 -12.74 -0.40
C ARG A 280 4.06 -11.85 -1.31
N SER A 281 3.01 -11.22 -0.76
CA SER A 281 2.16 -10.31 -1.54
C SER A 281 2.92 -9.06 -2.00
N LEU A 282 3.76 -8.46 -1.13
CA LEU A 282 4.64 -7.35 -1.51
C LEU A 282 5.64 -7.77 -2.58
N HIS A 283 6.28 -8.92 -2.42
CA HIS A 283 7.21 -9.48 -3.38
C HIS A 283 6.56 -9.63 -4.76
N HIS A 284 5.41 -10.29 -4.85
CA HIS A 284 4.71 -10.48 -6.12
C HIS A 284 4.35 -9.17 -6.80
N THR A 285 3.81 -8.19 -6.07
CA THR A 285 3.45 -6.90 -6.65
C THR A 285 4.69 -6.10 -7.07
N THR A 286 5.71 -6.03 -6.22
CA THR A 286 6.91 -5.22 -6.52
C THR A 286 7.73 -5.82 -7.65
N GLU A 287 7.96 -7.13 -7.68
CA GLU A 287 8.73 -7.75 -8.77
C GLU A 287 8.03 -7.62 -10.12
N ARG A 288 6.69 -7.72 -10.15
CA ARG A 288 5.91 -7.46 -11.38
C ARG A 288 6.04 -6.01 -11.84
N ARG A 289 6.09 -5.06 -10.91
CA ARG A 289 6.13 -3.62 -11.20
C ARG A 289 7.52 -3.08 -11.52
N LYS A 290 8.58 -3.57 -10.87
CA LYS A 290 9.97 -3.16 -11.15
C LYS A 290 10.29 -3.21 -12.64
N ARG A 291 9.89 -4.31 -13.28
CA ARG A 291 10.08 -4.56 -14.73
C ARG A 291 9.38 -3.56 -15.65
N TRP A 292 8.33 -2.91 -15.17
CA TRP A 292 7.54 -1.98 -15.96
C TRP A 292 7.93 -0.52 -15.72
N PHE A 293 8.32 -0.18 -14.50
CA PHE A 293 8.51 1.22 -14.08
C PHE A 293 9.98 1.64 -13.92
N CYS A 294 10.91 0.70 -13.87
CA CYS A 294 12.34 0.99 -13.85
C CYS A 294 12.93 0.56 -15.20
N ASP A 295 13.37 1.53 -15.99
CA ASP A 295 14.03 1.27 -17.27
C ASP A 295 15.28 0.39 -17.10
N ASP A 296 15.97 0.46 -15.95
CA ASP A 296 17.17 -0.35 -15.67
C ASP A 296 16.87 -1.82 -15.33
N HIS A 297 15.61 -2.18 -15.01
CA HIS A 297 15.21 -3.57 -14.77
C HIS A 297 14.65 -4.25 -16.01
N VAL A 298 14.61 -3.54 -17.14
CA VAL A 298 14.35 -4.16 -18.43
C VAL A 298 15.61 -4.95 -18.82
N PRO A 299 15.52 -6.27 -19.07
CA PRO A 299 16.68 -7.08 -19.41
C PRO A 299 17.49 -6.43 -20.55
N SER A 300 18.80 -6.31 -20.33
CA SER A 300 19.77 -5.65 -21.22
C SER A 300 19.80 -6.19 -22.66
N THR A 301 19.11 -7.30 -22.95
CA THR A 301 18.89 -7.80 -24.31
C THR A 301 17.98 -6.88 -25.15
N ILE A 302 17.12 -6.06 -24.54
CA ILE A 302 16.26 -5.08 -25.23
C ILE A 302 16.96 -3.72 -25.37
N LEU A 303 17.78 -3.33 -24.38
CA LEU A 303 18.45 -2.02 -24.34
C LEU A 303 19.72 -1.90 -25.20
N LYS A 304 20.23 -3.00 -25.76
CA LYS A 304 21.41 -2.99 -26.66
C LYS A 304 21.26 -2.17 -27.94
N GLN A 305 20.08 -1.56 -28.21
CA GLN A 305 19.88 -0.65 -29.35
C GLN A 305 19.96 0.85 -29.00
N ARG A 306 20.12 1.25 -27.74
CA ARG A 306 20.36 2.65 -27.36
C ARG A 306 21.82 2.85 -26.92
N GLU A 307 22.74 2.81 -27.87
CA GLU A 307 24.11 3.28 -27.63
C GLU A 307 24.08 4.74 -27.16
N GLY A 308 24.52 4.99 -25.93
CA GLY A 308 24.71 6.34 -25.38
C GLY A 308 23.78 6.76 -24.23
N SER A 309 22.82 5.92 -23.81
CA SER A 309 22.05 6.20 -22.59
C SER A 309 22.79 5.65 -21.36
N SER A 310 23.25 6.54 -20.47
CA SER A 310 23.74 6.13 -19.15
C SER A 310 22.62 5.44 -18.40
N VAL A 311 22.76 4.15 -18.11
CA VAL A 311 21.84 3.37 -17.26
C VAL A 311 21.82 4.07 -15.89
N SER A 312 20.65 4.53 -15.47
CA SER A 312 20.51 5.41 -14.31
C SER A 312 19.89 4.63 -13.17
N ASP A 313 20.71 4.01 -12.30
CA ASP A 313 20.25 3.15 -11.18
C ASP A 313 18.87 3.54 -10.60
N CYS A 314 17.85 2.71 -10.85
CA CYS A 314 16.53 2.89 -10.25
C CYS A 314 16.66 2.89 -8.71
N ARG A 315 16.13 3.92 -8.04
CA ARG A 315 16.11 4.06 -6.57
C ARG A 315 14.70 4.17 -6.01
N CYS A 316 13.75 3.48 -6.65
CA CYS A 316 12.36 3.60 -6.22
C CYS A 316 12.10 2.77 -4.96
N SER A 317 11.12 3.20 -4.17
CA SER A 317 10.69 2.55 -2.93
C SER A 317 9.19 2.29 -2.95
N LEU A 318 8.67 1.49 -2.02
CA LEU A 318 7.22 1.32 -1.86
C LEU A 318 6.55 2.66 -1.51
N ARG A 319 7.15 3.45 -0.61
CA ARG A 319 6.65 4.78 -0.23
C ARG A 319 6.51 5.69 -1.46
N SER A 320 7.58 5.86 -2.23
CA SER A 320 7.58 6.73 -3.41
C SER A 320 6.67 6.24 -4.54
N ARG A 321 6.47 4.92 -4.69
CA ARG A 321 5.69 4.33 -5.79
C ARG A 321 4.20 4.17 -5.49
N PHE A 322 3.81 4.05 -4.23
CA PHE A 322 2.42 3.78 -3.84
C PHE A 322 1.87 4.91 -2.98
N LEU A 323 2.56 5.26 -1.89
CA LEU A 323 2.05 6.18 -0.88
C LEU A 323 2.15 7.64 -1.33
N ASP A 324 3.31 8.09 -1.82
CA ASP A 324 3.53 9.50 -2.17
C ASP A 324 2.76 9.93 -3.42
N ARG A 325 2.46 8.99 -4.32
CA ARG A 325 1.70 9.25 -5.55
C ARG A 325 0.21 9.51 -5.29
N TRP A 326 -0.30 9.25 -4.10
CA TRP A 326 -1.73 9.39 -3.79
C TRP A 326 -2.62 8.72 -4.87
N LEU A 327 -2.36 7.45 -5.16
CA LEU A 327 -3.05 6.73 -6.24
C LEU A 327 -4.37 6.15 -5.75
N CYS A 328 -5.49 6.43 -6.43
CA CYS A 328 -6.77 5.81 -6.08
C CYS A 328 -6.80 4.32 -6.44
N LEU A 329 -7.55 3.52 -5.69
CA LEU A 329 -7.59 2.06 -5.90
C LEU A 329 -8.06 1.63 -7.29
N ARG A 330 -8.96 2.39 -7.93
CA ARG A 330 -9.36 2.12 -9.31
C ARG A 330 -8.16 2.24 -10.26
N CYS A 331 -7.40 3.34 -10.18
CA CYS A 331 -6.23 3.51 -11.03
C CYS A 331 -5.15 2.48 -10.72
N TYR A 332 -5.05 2.05 -9.46
CA TYR A 332 -4.19 0.94 -9.08
C TYR A 332 -4.63 -0.40 -9.74
N GLU A 333 -5.93 -0.73 -9.76
CA GLU A 333 -6.44 -1.91 -10.47
C GLU A 333 -6.24 -1.81 -11.99
N ASP A 334 -6.42 -0.62 -12.57
CA ASP A 334 -6.17 -0.36 -13.99
C ASP A 334 -4.67 -0.58 -14.30
N GLU A 335 -3.76 -0.12 -13.43
CA GLU A 335 -2.32 -0.40 -13.52
C GLU A 335 -2.04 -1.92 -13.43
N GLU A 336 -2.60 -2.62 -12.43
CA GLU A 336 -2.41 -4.07 -12.27
C GLU A 336 -2.94 -4.86 -13.48
N THR A 337 -4.08 -4.46 -14.03
CA THR A 337 -4.68 -5.09 -15.22
C THR A 337 -3.80 -4.88 -16.44
N THR A 338 -3.31 -3.67 -16.64
CA THR A 338 -2.36 -3.34 -17.71
C THR A 338 -1.08 -4.17 -17.58
N LEU A 339 -0.55 -4.31 -16.37
CA LEU A 339 0.61 -5.16 -16.08
C LEU A 339 0.34 -6.64 -16.35
N CYS A 340 -0.84 -7.15 -16.01
CA CYS A 340 -1.22 -8.52 -16.36
C CYS A 340 -1.22 -8.73 -17.89
N GLN A 341 -1.81 -7.79 -18.64
CA GLN A 341 -2.00 -7.91 -20.09
C GLN A 341 -0.72 -7.66 -20.90
N ALA A 342 0.14 -6.76 -20.46
CA ALA A 342 1.38 -6.46 -21.19
C ALA A 342 2.33 -7.67 -21.27
N TYR A 343 2.20 -8.63 -20.35
CA TYR A 343 3.07 -9.80 -20.25
C TYR A 343 2.37 -11.14 -20.54
N THR A 344 1.12 -11.16 -21.02
CA THR A 344 0.42 -12.43 -21.33
C THR A 344 1.10 -13.23 -22.46
N ASP A 345 1.74 -12.55 -23.43
CA ASP A 345 2.50 -13.20 -24.51
C ASP A 345 3.93 -13.56 -24.08
N HIS A 346 4.35 -13.28 -22.86
CA HIS A 346 5.70 -13.64 -22.42
C HIS A 346 5.81 -15.08 -21.94
N ALA A 347 4.74 -15.73 -21.51
CA ALA A 347 4.81 -17.18 -21.27
C ALA A 347 5.12 -17.95 -22.58
N THR A 348 4.64 -17.44 -23.73
CA THR A 348 4.88 -18.03 -25.05
C THR A 348 6.20 -17.54 -25.69
N GLN A 349 6.68 -16.33 -25.34
CA GLN A 349 7.96 -15.79 -25.81
C GLN A 349 9.15 -16.11 -24.90
N CYS A 350 8.91 -16.44 -23.62
CA CYS A 350 9.93 -16.88 -22.69
C CYS A 350 10.35 -18.29 -23.09
N ARG A 351 11.56 -18.40 -23.66
CA ARG A 351 12.19 -19.69 -23.97
C ARG A 351 12.58 -20.51 -22.74
N CYS A 352 12.24 -20.04 -21.53
CA CYS A 352 12.50 -20.72 -20.27
C CYS A 352 11.84 -22.11 -20.18
N GLY A 353 10.84 -22.45 -20.99
CA GLY A 353 10.12 -23.74 -20.90
C GLY A 353 10.60 -24.91 -21.76
N SER A 354 11.80 -24.90 -22.35
CA SER A 354 12.26 -26.01 -23.22
C SER A 354 13.51 -26.73 -22.67
N VAL A 355 13.25 -27.86 -22.01
CA VAL A 355 14.14 -29.00 -21.67
C VAL A 355 14.95 -28.97 -20.34
N ARG A 356 14.31 -29.49 -19.28
CA ARG A 356 14.85 -30.15 -18.05
C ARG A 356 15.94 -29.45 -17.22
N GLY A 357 15.54 -28.99 -16.02
CA GLY A 357 16.37 -28.60 -14.87
C GLY A 357 15.61 -27.65 -13.91
N HIS A 358 15.95 -27.58 -12.62
CA HIS A 358 15.17 -26.93 -11.54
C HIS A 358 15.62 -25.49 -11.19
N GLU A 359 15.86 -24.62 -12.16
CA GLU A 359 15.95 -23.18 -11.86
C GLU A 359 14.57 -22.55 -12.10
N MET A 360 14.22 -21.38 -11.54
CA MET A 360 12.90 -20.78 -11.72
C MET A 360 13.03 -19.42 -12.38
N CYS A 361 12.31 -19.22 -13.48
CA CYS A 361 12.26 -17.95 -14.19
C CYS A 361 11.49 -16.97 -13.34
N LEU A 362 12.20 -16.02 -12.72
CA LEU A 362 11.57 -14.93 -11.99
C LEU A 362 10.57 -14.16 -12.88
N TRP A 363 10.70 -14.21 -14.21
CA TRP A 363 9.84 -13.50 -15.16
C TRP A 363 8.41 -14.05 -15.25
N CYS A 364 8.24 -15.36 -15.42
CA CYS A 364 6.94 -16.01 -15.59
C CYS A 364 6.59 -17.01 -14.48
N GLY A 365 7.50 -17.24 -13.53
CA GLY A 365 7.41 -18.31 -12.53
C GLY A 365 7.66 -19.71 -13.10
N GLY A 366 7.98 -19.86 -14.39
CA GLY A 366 8.24 -21.15 -15.03
C GLY A 366 9.67 -21.64 -14.81
N GLU A 367 9.88 -22.94 -14.66
CA GLU A 367 11.22 -23.50 -14.42
C GLU A 367 12.18 -23.26 -15.61
N ILE A 368 13.40 -22.76 -15.35
CA ILE A 368 14.52 -22.60 -16.28
C ILE A 368 15.33 -23.91 -16.30
N PRO A 369 15.63 -24.45 -17.49
CA PRO A 369 16.47 -25.63 -17.62
C PRO A 369 17.95 -25.35 -17.33
N GLN A 370 18.58 -26.21 -16.52
CA GLN A 370 20.02 -26.21 -16.34
C GLN A 370 20.69 -26.71 -17.62
N LEU A 371 21.51 -25.86 -18.23
CA LEU A 371 22.43 -26.30 -19.27
C LEU A 371 23.37 -27.34 -18.64
N VAL A 372 23.11 -28.63 -18.91
CA VAL A 372 24.11 -29.66 -18.75
C VAL A 372 25.23 -29.27 -19.71
N ILE A 373 26.24 -28.58 -19.20
CA ILE A 373 27.50 -28.39 -19.90
C ILE A 373 28.04 -29.81 -20.04
N GLY A 374 27.74 -30.44 -21.17
CA GLY A 374 28.25 -31.73 -21.52
C GLY A 374 29.76 -31.65 -21.34
N GLY A 375 30.29 -32.41 -20.39
CA GLY A 375 31.72 -32.59 -20.23
C GLY A 375 32.26 -32.93 -21.61
N GLY A 376 33.04 -32.03 -22.18
CA GLY A 376 33.76 -32.30 -23.41
C GLY A 376 34.56 -33.59 -23.21
N PRO A 377 34.72 -34.43 -24.24
CA PRO A 377 35.52 -35.64 -24.13
C PRO A 377 36.90 -35.27 -23.58
N GLN A 378 37.25 -35.81 -22.41
CA GLN A 378 38.62 -35.75 -21.89
C GLN A 378 39.52 -36.35 -22.97
N ALA A 379 40.34 -35.51 -23.60
CA ALA A 379 41.41 -35.97 -24.45
C ALA A 379 42.44 -36.70 -23.57
N ASP A 380 42.57 -38.01 -23.79
CA ASP A 380 43.62 -38.83 -23.20
C ASP A 380 45.01 -38.21 -23.48
N PRO A 381 45.86 -38.01 -22.45
CA PRO A 381 47.25 -37.65 -22.68
C PRO A 381 48.02 -38.90 -23.12
N ASN A 382 48.41 -38.88 -24.38
CA ASN A 382 49.35 -39.79 -25.03
C ASN A 382 50.69 -39.89 -24.26
N PRO A 383 51.17 -41.08 -23.85
CA PRO A 383 52.53 -41.25 -23.35
C PRO A 383 53.47 -41.59 -24.51
N THR A 384 54.26 -40.61 -24.94
CA THR A 384 55.46 -40.87 -25.75
C THR A 384 56.63 -41.13 -24.81
N GLN A 385 57.03 -42.39 -24.65
CA GLN A 385 58.35 -42.78 -24.16
C GLN A 385 58.86 -44.00 -24.93
N LEU A 386 59.91 -43.77 -25.73
CA LEU A 386 61.02 -44.66 -26.08
C LEU A 386 62.22 -43.71 -26.32
N PRO A 387 63.50 -44.12 -26.24
CA PRO A 387 64.04 -45.48 -26.11
C PRO A 387 65.22 -45.63 -25.11
N GLU A 388 65.54 -46.87 -24.75
CA GLU A 388 66.86 -47.41 -24.35
C GLU A 388 66.61 -48.92 -24.12
N GLY A 389 67.36 -49.92 -24.58
CA GLY A 389 68.68 -50.02 -25.16
C GLY A 389 69.24 -51.39 -24.71
N ALA A 390 69.50 -52.29 -25.68
CA ALA A 390 70.37 -53.48 -25.64
C ALA A 390 70.12 -54.62 -24.64
N HIS A 391 69.98 -55.87 -25.14
CA HIS A 391 71.07 -56.87 -25.23
C HIS A 391 70.53 -58.26 -25.65
N HIS A 392 71.31 -58.92 -26.54
CA HIS A 392 71.57 -60.37 -26.74
C HIS A 392 70.38 -61.39 -26.70
N GLU A 393 70.26 -62.38 -27.59
CA GLU A 393 71.22 -63.46 -27.89
C GLU A 393 70.93 -64.17 -29.25
N LEU A 394 72.03 -64.68 -29.83
CA LEU A 394 72.26 -65.79 -30.78
C LEU A 394 71.63 -65.78 -32.19
#